data_AF-A0A9E3U545-F1
#
_entry.id   AF-A0A9E3U545-F1
#
_cell.length_a   1.000
_cell.length_b   1.000
_cell.length_c   1.000
_cell.angle_alpha   90.00
_cell.angle_beta   90.00
_cell.angle_gamma   90.00
#
_symmetry.space_group_name_H-M   'P 1'
#
loop_
_entity.id
_entity.type
_entity.pdbx_description
1 polymer ?
#
loop_
_entity_poly.entity_id
_entity_poly.type
_entity_poly.pdbx_seq_one_letter_code
_entity_poly.pdbx_strand_id
1 'polypeptide(L)'
;MKHVRSFALALALFMVASIAYAQERAASPSPEDAARAAEIKKRGDAAMDSARPAEALAAYVEAYAITKEPALLYNKGRALQVMGEYPQAIEELEAFDRTAPPELKARVPGLARMIADLRARVTTLTLSCDVMAAKVRLRDRTLGKCPLPEQILVPSGRAVLEVSADGYFTHQREVDLPPGGVARLDVKLASKQTSGVLVVKSNVANAEVAIDGKGFGMVPVEAIVGPGDHALVLTRDGYGAVKTNAVLAAGERREIDVPMEPEKGVFGRWWFWTGVGLAVAGGVALVVALNVEKDPQPGTVPPGVVQGGLTAPGFRF
;
A
#
# COMPACT_ATOMS: atom_id res chain seq x y z
N MET A 1 -84.99 -27.48 -39.02
CA MET A 1 -85.12 -27.26 -37.56
C MET A 1 -84.76 -28.54 -36.83
N LYS A 2 -83.86 -28.44 -35.83
CA LYS A 2 -83.58 -29.41 -34.75
C LYS A 2 -83.00 -30.76 -35.21
N HIS A 3 -81.99 -31.39 -34.61
CA HIS A 3 -80.98 -31.15 -33.57
C HIS A 3 -80.05 -32.39 -33.67
N VAL A 4 -78.95 -32.42 -32.89
CA VAL A 4 -78.37 -33.62 -32.24
C VAL A 4 -77.05 -34.19 -32.83
N ARG A 5 -75.95 -33.85 -32.12
CA ARG A 5 -74.80 -34.66 -31.59
C ARG A 5 -73.77 -35.33 -32.52
N SER A 6 -72.49 -35.06 -32.21
CA SER A 6 -71.39 -36.01 -31.82
C SER A 6 -70.08 -35.18 -31.65
N PHE A 7 -69.50 -34.92 -30.47
CA PHE A 7 -68.71 -35.74 -29.52
C PHE A 7 -67.44 -36.43 -30.12
N ALA A 8 -66.27 -35.80 -29.94
CA ALA A 8 -64.95 -36.40 -29.66
C ALA A 8 -63.92 -35.26 -29.46
N LEU A 9 -63.60 -34.87 -28.22
CA LEU A 9 -62.46 -35.34 -27.41
C LEU A 9 -61.16 -34.54 -27.66
N ALA A 10 -60.94 -33.48 -26.87
CA ALA A 10 -59.63 -32.91 -26.60
C ALA A 10 -59.59 -32.41 -25.15
N LEU A 11 -59.42 -33.34 -24.23
CA LEU A 11 -59.16 -33.07 -22.81
C LEU A 11 -57.68 -32.70 -22.69
N ALA A 12 -57.34 -31.42 -22.85
CA ALA A 12 -56.03 -30.91 -22.49
C ALA A 12 -55.96 -30.80 -20.95
N LEU A 13 -55.41 -31.83 -20.31
CA LEU A 13 -55.04 -31.78 -18.89
C LEU A 13 -54.02 -30.66 -18.69
N PHE A 14 -54.46 -29.59 -18.03
CA PHE A 14 -53.58 -28.69 -17.30
C PHE A 14 -53.00 -29.46 -16.10
N MET A 15 -51.92 -30.22 -16.33
CA MET A 15 -51.04 -30.62 -15.24
C MET A 15 -50.12 -29.45 -14.92
N VAL A 16 -50.64 -28.51 -14.11
CA VAL A 16 -49.78 -27.67 -13.27
C VAL A 16 -49.27 -28.61 -12.17
N ALA A 17 -48.28 -29.43 -12.51
CA ALA A 17 -47.47 -30.09 -11.50
C ALA A 17 -46.73 -28.97 -10.77
N SER A 18 -47.30 -28.61 -9.63
CA SER A 18 -46.70 -27.72 -8.66
C SER A 18 -45.36 -28.35 -8.29
N ILE A 19 -44.26 -27.83 -8.84
CA ILE A 19 -42.96 -27.97 -8.19
C ILE A 19 -43.13 -27.15 -6.92
N ALA A 20 -43.67 -27.82 -5.89
CA ALA A 20 -43.49 -27.39 -4.53
C ALA A 20 -41.99 -27.22 -4.38
N TYR A 21 -41.54 -25.97 -4.35
CA TYR A 21 -40.33 -25.58 -3.66
C TYR A 21 -40.54 -26.01 -2.21
N ALA A 22 -40.36 -27.30 -1.94
CA ALA A 22 -39.92 -27.74 -0.64
C ALA A 22 -38.55 -27.08 -0.51
N GLN A 23 -38.53 -25.90 0.11
CA GLN A 23 -37.39 -25.53 0.91
C GLN A 23 -37.12 -26.77 1.76
N GLU A 24 -36.04 -27.46 1.45
CA GLU A 24 -35.46 -28.50 2.29
C GLU A 24 -35.22 -27.81 3.64
N ARG A 25 -36.24 -27.82 4.51
CA ARG A 25 -36.07 -27.46 5.91
C ARG A 25 -35.05 -28.47 6.37
N ALA A 26 -33.81 -28.01 6.56
CA ALA A 26 -32.76 -28.79 7.17
C ALA A 26 -33.41 -29.53 8.35
N ALA A 27 -33.43 -30.86 8.28
CA ALA A 27 -34.09 -31.66 9.29
C ALA A 27 -33.51 -31.26 10.65
N SER A 28 -34.38 -31.07 11.66
CA SER A 28 -33.91 -30.79 13.01
C SER A 28 -32.92 -31.88 13.44
N PRO A 29 -31.83 -31.53 14.17
CA PRO A 29 -30.84 -32.50 14.60
C PRO A 29 -31.47 -33.68 15.35
N SER A 30 -30.97 -34.89 15.13
CA SER A 30 -31.43 -36.06 15.89
C SER A 30 -31.04 -35.94 17.37
N PRO A 31 -31.69 -36.69 18.29
CA PRO A 31 -31.25 -36.74 19.69
C PRO A 31 -29.80 -37.17 19.87
N GLU A 32 -29.30 -38.05 18.98
CA GLU A 32 -27.89 -38.47 18.96
C GLU A 32 -26.97 -37.33 18.53
N ASP A 33 -27.34 -36.58 17.49
CA ASP A 33 -26.60 -35.39 17.05
C ASP A 33 -26.56 -34.31 18.14
N ALA A 34 -27.68 -34.08 18.82
CA ALA A 34 -27.76 -33.15 19.94
C ALA A 34 -26.85 -33.58 21.10
N ALA A 35 -26.86 -34.88 21.47
CA ALA A 35 -25.98 -35.42 22.50
C ALA A 35 -24.49 -35.29 22.12
N ARG A 36 -24.15 -35.60 20.85
CA ARG A 36 -22.78 -35.45 20.33
C ARG A 36 -22.32 -34.00 20.38
N ALA A 37 -23.15 -33.06 19.91
CA ALA A 37 -22.83 -31.63 19.95
C ALA A 37 -22.68 -31.10 21.38
N ALA A 38 -23.49 -31.59 22.33
CA ALA A 38 -23.40 -31.22 23.74
C ALA A 38 -22.06 -31.67 24.36
N GLU A 39 -21.60 -32.89 24.06
CA GLU A 39 -20.29 -33.36 24.55
C GLU A 39 -19.12 -32.59 23.91
N ILE A 40 -19.21 -32.29 22.61
CA ILE A 40 -18.22 -31.42 21.94
C ILE A 40 -18.20 -30.03 22.57
N LYS A 41 -19.37 -29.43 22.84
CA LYS A 41 -19.46 -28.15 23.53
C LYS A 41 -18.82 -28.21 24.92
N LYS A 42 -19.08 -29.28 25.69
CA LYS A 42 -18.49 -29.48 27.02
C LYS A 42 -16.95 -29.55 26.97
N ARG A 43 -16.38 -30.20 25.95
CA ARG A 43 -14.93 -30.14 25.67
C ARG A 43 -14.46 -28.71 25.41
N GLY A 44 -15.23 -27.93 24.63
CA GLY A 44 -14.94 -26.52 24.39
C GLY A 44 -14.97 -25.67 25.66
N ASP A 45 -15.98 -25.87 26.52
CA ASP A 45 -16.11 -25.17 27.80
C ASP A 45 -14.93 -25.50 28.73
N ALA A 46 -14.57 -26.79 28.86
CA ALA A 46 -13.39 -27.21 29.63
C ALA A 46 -12.08 -26.62 29.07
N ALA A 47 -11.96 -26.47 27.75
CA ALA A 47 -10.81 -25.82 27.13
C ALA A 47 -10.78 -24.30 27.45
N MET A 48 -11.91 -23.60 27.45
CA MET A 48 -12.00 -22.20 27.89
C MET A 48 -11.58 -22.04 29.36
N ASP A 49 -12.10 -22.90 30.25
CA ASP A 49 -11.75 -22.89 31.68
C ASP A 49 -10.25 -23.16 31.91
N SER A 50 -9.63 -23.91 30.99
CA SER A 50 -8.19 -24.21 30.98
C SER A 50 -7.35 -23.17 30.24
N ALA A 51 -7.90 -22.00 29.89
CA ALA A 51 -7.23 -20.96 29.10
C ALA A 51 -6.67 -21.42 27.74
N ARG A 52 -7.35 -22.37 27.08
CA ARG A 52 -7.05 -22.89 25.73
C ARG A 52 -8.12 -22.45 24.71
N PRO A 53 -8.19 -21.15 24.36
CA PRO A 53 -9.29 -20.62 23.56
C PRO A 53 -9.32 -21.10 22.10
N ALA A 54 -8.16 -21.43 21.51
CA ALA A 54 -8.11 -21.97 20.15
C ALA A 54 -8.74 -23.37 20.05
N GLU A 55 -8.47 -24.23 21.03
CA GLU A 55 -9.09 -25.57 21.13
C GLU A 55 -10.58 -25.45 21.42
N ALA A 56 -10.96 -24.51 22.29
CA ALA A 56 -12.37 -24.23 22.57
C ALA A 56 -13.12 -23.78 21.31
N LEU A 57 -12.55 -22.84 20.56
CA LEU A 57 -13.13 -22.35 19.30
C LEU A 57 -13.33 -23.49 18.31
N ALA A 58 -12.33 -24.37 18.14
CA ALA A 58 -12.45 -25.53 17.26
C ALA A 58 -13.62 -26.45 17.67
N ALA A 59 -13.75 -26.74 18.97
CA ALA A 59 -14.87 -27.53 19.48
C ALA A 59 -16.22 -26.82 19.27
N TYR A 60 -16.32 -25.52 19.54
CA TYR A 60 -17.57 -24.78 19.34
C TYR A 60 -17.97 -24.69 17.86
N VAL A 61 -17.01 -24.56 16.95
CA VAL A 61 -17.24 -24.61 15.49
C VAL A 61 -17.80 -25.99 15.10
N GLU A 62 -17.21 -27.06 15.60
CA GLU A 62 -17.64 -28.44 15.34
C GLU A 62 -19.05 -28.69 15.88
N ALA A 63 -19.35 -28.29 17.13
CA ALA A 63 -20.70 -28.41 17.69
C ALA A 63 -21.72 -27.57 16.91
N TYR A 64 -21.37 -26.35 16.50
CA TYR A 64 -22.26 -25.46 15.77
C TYR A 64 -22.55 -25.99 14.35
N ALA A 65 -21.62 -26.74 13.75
CA ALA A 65 -21.85 -27.40 12.48
C ALA A 65 -23.00 -28.43 12.55
N ILE A 66 -23.21 -29.06 13.72
CA ILE A 66 -24.20 -30.11 13.94
C ILE A 66 -25.57 -29.51 14.28
N THR A 67 -25.67 -28.67 15.31
CA THR A 67 -26.98 -28.25 15.85
C THR A 67 -27.42 -26.85 15.45
N LYS A 68 -26.48 -25.99 15.01
CA LYS A 68 -26.72 -24.57 14.74
C LYS A 68 -27.31 -23.80 15.94
N GLU A 69 -27.08 -24.29 17.16
CA GLU A 69 -27.60 -23.65 18.37
C GLU A 69 -27.01 -22.23 18.56
N PRO A 70 -27.84 -21.20 18.78
CA PRO A 70 -27.36 -19.83 18.93
C PRO A 70 -26.36 -19.66 20.08
N ALA A 71 -26.49 -20.39 21.20
CA ALA A 71 -25.57 -20.29 22.33
C ALA A 71 -24.09 -20.54 21.94
N LEU A 72 -23.84 -21.35 20.91
CA LEU A 72 -22.50 -21.62 20.41
C LEU A 72 -21.89 -20.42 19.67
N LEU A 73 -22.70 -19.53 19.09
CA LEU A 73 -22.22 -18.27 18.48
C LEU A 73 -21.61 -17.36 19.55
N TYR A 74 -22.27 -17.23 20.70
CA TYR A 74 -21.71 -16.47 21.83
C TYR A 74 -20.40 -17.08 22.33
N ASN A 75 -20.37 -18.41 22.50
CA ASN A 75 -19.16 -19.12 22.92
C ASN A 75 -17.99 -18.95 21.94
N LYS A 76 -18.23 -19.08 20.62
CA LYS A 76 -17.24 -18.79 19.57
C LYS A 76 -16.73 -17.36 19.66
N GLY A 77 -17.65 -16.39 19.78
CA GLY A 77 -17.32 -14.97 19.90
C GLY A 77 -16.46 -14.66 21.14
N ARG A 78 -16.75 -15.30 22.28
CA ARG A 78 -15.94 -15.16 23.50
C ARG A 78 -14.55 -15.79 23.36
N ALA A 79 -14.43 -16.97 22.74
CA ALA A 79 -13.13 -17.58 22.46
C ALA A 79 -12.27 -16.70 21.53
N LEU A 80 -12.87 -16.19 20.45
CA LEU A 80 -12.23 -15.27 19.50
C LEU A 80 -11.80 -13.96 20.18
N GLN A 81 -12.63 -13.41 21.06
CA GLN A 81 -12.27 -12.24 21.86
C GLN A 81 -11.03 -12.48 22.71
N VAL A 82 -10.93 -13.63 23.39
CA VAL A 82 -9.77 -13.98 24.22
C VAL A 82 -8.50 -14.12 23.36
N MET A 83 -8.65 -14.62 22.12
CA MET A 83 -7.55 -14.70 21.15
C MET A 83 -7.15 -13.36 20.53
N GLY A 84 -7.93 -12.29 20.73
CA GLY A 84 -7.69 -11.00 20.08
C GLY A 84 -8.20 -10.92 18.64
N GLU A 85 -8.95 -11.91 18.17
CA GLU A 85 -9.57 -11.97 16.84
C GLU A 85 -10.86 -11.15 16.82
N TYR A 86 -10.74 -9.85 17.11
CA TYR A 86 -11.88 -8.96 17.34
C TYR A 86 -12.87 -8.86 16.15
N PRO A 87 -12.44 -8.79 14.87
CA PRO A 87 -13.39 -8.76 13.76
C PRO A 87 -14.30 -9.99 13.73
N GLN A 88 -13.73 -11.20 13.86
CA GLN A 88 -14.50 -12.44 13.90
C GLN A 88 -15.34 -12.54 15.19
N ALA A 89 -14.82 -12.08 16.32
CA ALA A 89 -15.58 -12.05 17.57
C ALA A 89 -16.86 -11.21 17.43
N ILE A 90 -16.76 -10.02 16.81
CA ILE A 90 -17.91 -9.14 16.54
C ILE A 90 -18.92 -9.87 15.65
N GLU A 91 -18.47 -10.49 14.57
CA GLU A 91 -19.34 -11.22 13.64
C GLU A 91 -20.17 -12.31 14.34
N GLU A 92 -19.52 -13.14 15.18
CA GLU A 92 -20.19 -14.21 15.93
C GLU A 92 -21.15 -13.67 17.00
N LEU A 93 -20.76 -12.61 17.72
CA LEU A 93 -21.59 -12.00 18.77
C LEU A 93 -22.79 -11.25 18.18
N GLU A 94 -22.65 -10.62 17.01
CA GLU A 94 -23.77 -10.01 16.28
C GLU A 94 -24.68 -11.07 15.66
N ALA A 95 -24.13 -12.20 15.20
CA ALA A 95 -24.93 -13.34 14.77
C ALA A 95 -25.75 -13.91 15.94
N PHE A 96 -25.14 -14.03 17.13
CA PHE A 96 -25.87 -14.38 18.37
C PHE A 96 -26.98 -13.37 18.65
N ASP A 97 -26.69 -12.06 18.63
CA ASP A 97 -27.71 -11.04 18.88
C ASP A 97 -28.83 -11.07 17.82
N ARG A 98 -28.56 -11.38 16.56
CA ARG A 98 -29.65 -11.49 15.58
C ARG A 98 -30.53 -12.73 15.78
N THR A 99 -29.97 -13.84 16.24
CA THR A 99 -30.62 -15.17 16.12
C THR A 99 -31.05 -15.80 17.43
N ALA A 100 -30.49 -15.37 18.57
CA ALA A 100 -30.81 -15.95 19.87
C ALA A 100 -32.23 -15.56 20.33
N PRO A 101 -33.00 -16.49 20.94
CA PRO A 101 -34.30 -16.19 21.51
C PRO A 101 -34.18 -15.23 22.72
N PRO A 102 -35.22 -14.46 23.06
CA PRO A 102 -35.17 -13.45 24.13
C PRO A 102 -34.69 -13.99 25.49
N GLU A 103 -35.09 -15.21 25.84
CA GLU A 103 -34.73 -15.86 27.11
C GLU A 103 -33.23 -16.15 27.18
N LEU A 104 -32.60 -16.48 26.04
CA LEU A 104 -31.16 -16.70 25.95
C LEU A 104 -30.39 -15.38 25.96
N LYS A 105 -30.89 -14.35 25.26
CA LYS A 105 -30.32 -12.99 25.30
C LYS A 105 -30.34 -12.39 26.71
N ALA A 106 -31.41 -12.64 27.47
CA ALA A 106 -31.53 -12.17 28.86
C ALA A 106 -30.42 -12.71 29.78
N ARG A 107 -29.75 -13.82 29.42
CA ARG A 107 -28.62 -14.37 30.16
C ARG A 107 -27.30 -13.62 29.93
N VAL A 108 -27.24 -12.74 28.93
CA VAL A 108 -26.04 -11.96 28.56
C VAL A 108 -26.35 -10.45 28.45
N PRO A 109 -26.83 -9.80 29.53
CA PRO A 109 -27.28 -8.40 29.49
C PRO A 109 -26.16 -7.40 29.10
N GLY A 110 -24.89 -7.78 29.23
CA GLY A 110 -23.74 -6.96 28.83
C GLY A 110 -23.31 -7.08 27.37
N LEU A 111 -24.03 -7.84 26.54
CA LEU A 111 -23.63 -8.12 25.16
C LEU A 111 -23.43 -6.87 24.31
N ALA A 112 -24.37 -5.92 24.35
CA ALA A 112 -24.29 -4.70 23.55
C ALA A 112 -23.04 -3.87 23.89
N ARG A 113 -22.71 -3.75 25.19
CA ARG A 113 -21.49 -3.08 25.65
C ARG A 113 -20.24 -3.83 25.19
N MET A 114 -20.23 -5.16 25.29
CA MET A 114 -19.12 -5.99 24.82
C MET A 114 -18.86 -5.81 23.32
N ILE A 115 -19.90 -5.82 22.49
CA ILE A 115 -19.77 -5.57 21.04
C ILE A 115 -19.25 -4.16 20.78
N ALA A 116 -19.73 -3.14 21.52
CA ALA A 116 -19.23 -1.77 21.41
C ALA A 116 -17.74 -1.66 21.79
N ASP A 117 -17.33 -2.29 22.89
CA ASP A 117 -15.93 -2.31 23.35
C ASP A 117 -15.01 -3.02 22.33
N LEU A 118 -15.50 -4.07 21.65
CA LEU A 118 -14.79 -4.73 20.57
C LEU A 118 -14.72 -3.87 19.30
N ARG A 119 -15.82 -3.19 18.95
CA ARG A 119 -15.86 -2.24 17.82
C ARG A 119 -14.87 -1.10 17.99
N ALA A 120 -14.62 -0.66 19.21
CA ALA A 120 -13.57 0.33 19.52
C ALA A 120 -12.13 -0.19 19.30
N ARG A 121 -11.92 -1.49 19.03
CA ARG A 121 -10.60 -2.12 18.79
C ARG A 121 -10.36 -2.52 17.33
N VAL A 122 -11.31 -2.23 16.45
CA VAL A 122 -11.23 -2.52 15.01
C VAL A 122 -11.39 -1.25 14.21
N THR A 123 -11.04 -1.33 12.94
CA THR A 123 -11.21 -0.29 11.94
C THR A 123 -12.04 -0.86 10.79
N THR A 124 -12.98 -0.08 10.27
CA THR A 124 -13.64 -0.39 9.01
C THR A 124 -12.73 0.05 7.86
N LEU A 125 -12.19 -0.92 7.13
CA LEU A 125 -11.32 -0.70 5.98
C LEU A 125 -12.11 -0.78 4.68
N THR A 126 -11.95 0.25 3.85
CA THR A 126 -12.32 0.24 2.44
C THR A 126 -11.04 0.36 1.62
N LEU A 127 -10.80 -0.59 0.71
CA LEU A 127 -9.59 -0.64 -0.11
C LEU A 127 -9.96 -0.79 -1.59
N SER A 128 -9.51 0.16 -2.42
CA SER A 128 -9.51 0.06 -3.87
C SER A 128 -8.13 -0.28 -4.40
N CYS A 129 -8.12 -1.03 -5.50
CA CYS A 129 -6.92 -1.50 -6.19
C CYS A 129 -7.23 -1.51 -7.68
N ASP A 130 -6.29 -1.01 -8.48
CA ASP A 130 -6.40 -0.90 -9.93
C ASP A 130 -6.23 -2.26 -10.65
N VAL A 131 -5.54 -3.21 -10.02
CA VAL A 131 -5.29 -4.54 -10.60
C VAL A 131 -6.27 -5.59 -10.05
N MET A 132 -7.01 -6.23 -10.96
CA MET A 132 -7.91 -7.34 -10.63
C MET A 132 -7.16 -8.57 -10.17
N ALA A 133 -7.76 -9.30 -9.23
CA ALA A 133 -7.20 -10.47 -8.59
C ALA A 133 -5.88 -10.25 -7.81
N ALA A 134 -5.42 -8.99 -7.66
CA ALA A 134 -4.27 -8.65 -6.82
C ALA A 134 -4.50 -9.12 -5.38
N LYS A 135 -3.53 -9.83 -4.82
CA LYS A 135 -3.58 -10.36 -3.46
C LYS A 135 -3.32 -9.22 -2.48
N VAL A 136 -4.19 -9.11 -1.48
CA VAL A 136 -4.08 -8.11 -0.42
C VAL A 136 -3.78 -8.80 0.91
N ARG A 137 -2.71 -8.38 1.56
CA ARG A 137 -2.33 -8.78 2.91
C ARG A 137 -2.25 -7.54 3.81
N LEU A 138 -2.73 -7.67 5.03
CA LEU A 138 -2.62 -6.65 6.06
C LEU A 138 -2.04 -7.32 7.30
N ARG A 139 -0.84 -6.88 7.71
CA ARG A 139 0.01 -7.60 8.66
C ARG A 139 0.33 -9.02 8.13
N ASP A 140 0.13 -10.03 8.95
CA ASP A 140 0.28 -11.45 8.63
C ASP A 140 -0.96 -12.07 7.98
N ARG A 141 -2.11 -11.38 8.00
CA ARG A 141 -3.39 -11.89 7.47
C ARG A 141 -3.58 -11.57 5.98
N THR A 142 -4.00 -12.56 5.20
CA THR A 142 -4.48 -12.33 3.83
C THR A 142 -5.95 -11.90 3.88
N LEU A 143 -6.26 -10.71 3.36
CA LEU A 143 -7.64 -10.19 3.29
C LEU A 143 -8.40 -10.75 2.09
N GLY A 144 -7.69 -11.18 1.05
CA GLY A 144 -8.28 -11.78 -0.14
C GLY A 144 -7.63 -11.26 -1.41
N LYS A 145 -8.44 -11.16 -2.47
CA LYS A 145 -8.04 -10.64 -3.77
C LYS A 145 -8.96 -9.50 -4.19
N CYS A 146 -8.43 -8.57 -4.98
CA CYS A 146 -9.17 -7.45 -5.54
C CYS A 146 -10.20 -7.89 -6.60
N PRO A 147 -11.41 -7.28 -6.63
CA PRO A 147 -11.92 -6.31 -5.67
C PRO A 147 -12.28 -6.99 -4.34
N LEU A 148 -11.97 -6.32 -3.24
CA LEU A 148 -12.38 -6.74 -1.91
C LEU A 148 -13.85 -6.34 -1.63
N PRO A 149 -14.52 -6.95 -0.64
CA PRO A 149 -15.77 -6.42 -0.11
C PRO A 149 -15.69 -4.92 0.23
N GLU A 150 -16.80 -4.20 0.09
CA GLU A 150 -16.87 -2.74 0.28
C GLU A 150 -16.31 -2.28 1.63
N GLN A 151 -16.57 -3.08 2.67
CA GLN A 151 -16.14 -2.82 4.04
C GLN A 151 -15.63 -4.11 4.67
N ILE A 152 -14.43 -4.04 5.25
CA ILE A 152 -13.82 -5.14 6.00
C ILE A 152 -13.45 -4.64 7.39
N LEU A 153 -13.86 -5.35 8.43
CA LEU A 153 -13.36 -5.10 9.78
C LEU A 153 -11.96 -5.68 9.93
N VAL A 154 -11.00 -4.85 10.33
CA VAL A 154 -9.62 -5.24 10.60
C VAL A 154 -9.18 -4.74 11.98
N PRO A 155 -8.20 -5.37 12.65
CA PRO A 155 -7.71 -4.83 13.93
C PRO A 155 -7.10 -3.43 13.76
N SER A 156 -7.42 -2.51 14.67
CA SER A 156 -6.91 -1.13 14.63
C SER A 156 -5.42 -1.03 14.96
N GLY A 157 -4.82 0.15 14.77
CA GLY A 157 -3.41 0.46 15.00
C GLY A 157 -2.55 0.37 13.73
N ARG A 158 -1.24 0.60 13.87
CA ARG A 158 -0.30 0.52 12.76
C ARG A 158 -0.30 -0.88 12.13
N ALA A 159 -0.21 -0.93 10.80
CA ALA A 159 -0.14 -2.16 10.04
C ALA A 159 0.69 -1.96 8.78
N VAL A 160 1.33 -3.04 8.32
CA VAL A 160 1.91 -3.09 6.98
C VAL A 160 0.83 -3.63 6.05
N LEU A 161 0.46 -2.84 5.05
CA LEU A 161 -0.34 -3.27 3.90
C LEU A 161 0.61 -3.75 2.80
N GLU A 162 0.35 -4.93 2.27
CA GLU A 162 1.02 -5.47 1.10
C GLU A 162 -0.01 -5.82 0.03
N VAL A 163 0.17 -5.32 -1.19
CA VAL A 163 -0.64 -5.65 -2.36
C VAL A 163 0.28 -6.17 -3.46
N SER A 164 0.00 -7.37 -3.97
CA SER A 164 0.84 -8.05 -4.95
C SER A 164 0.03 -8.66 -6.08
N ALA A 165 0.59 -8.65 -7.29
CA ALA A 165 0.04 -9.30 -8.47
C ALA A 165 1.16 -9.71 -9.43
N ASP A 166 0.94 -10.77 -10.20
CA ASP A 166 1.90 -11.23 -11.21
C ASP A 166 2.11 -10.16 -12.27
N GLY A 167 3.37 -9.91 -12.63
CA GLY A 167 3.73 -8.85 -13.58
C GLY A 167 3.79 -7.44 -12.97
N TYR A 168 3.53 -7.28 -11.66
CA TYR A 168 3.63 -6.00 -10.95
C TYR A 168 4.70 -6.05 -9.87
N PHE A 169 5.20 -4.89 -9.46
CA PHE A 169 5.98 -4.75 -8.23
C PHE A 169 5.06 -4.79 -7.01
N THR A 170 5.45 -5.52 -5.97
CA THR A 170 4.72 -5.57 -4.72
C THR A 170 4.67 -4.17 -4.10
N HIS A 171 3.46 -3.68 -3.83
CA HIS A 171 3.26 -2.44 -3.10
C HIS A 171 3.21 -2.73 -1.61
N GLN A 172 4.12 -2.13 -0.84
CA GLN A 172 4.17 -2.26 0.61
C GLN A 172 4.13 -0.87 1.25
N ARG A 173 3.23 -0.68 2.22
CA ARG A 173 3.06 0.62 2.90
C ARG A 173 2.65 0.43 4.36
N GLU A 174 3.24 1.21 5.26
CA GLU A 174 2.69 1.36 6.61
C GLU A 174 1.41 2.21 6.58
N VAL A 175 0.37 1.75 7.27
CA VAL A 175 -0.93 2.41 7.35
C VAL A 175 -1.38 2.52 8.80
N ASP A 176 -1.95 3.68 9.14
CA ASP A 176 -2.61 3.90 10.41
C ASP A 176 -4.10 3.53 10.30
N LEU A 177 -4.54 2.59 11.15
CA LEU A 177 -5.92 2.12 11.20
C LEU A 177 -6.60 2.68 12.47
N PRO A 178 -7.48 3.70 12.36
CA PRO A 178 -8.05 4.36 13.53
C PRO A 178 -9.01 3.44 14.29
N PRO A 179 -8.89 3.31 15.63
CA PRO A 179 -9.80 2.51 16.45
C PRO A 179 -11.23 3.04 16.39
N GLY A 180 -12.19 2.16 16.10
CA GLY A 180 -13.60 2.50 15.88
C GLY A 180 -13.89 3.36 14.64
N GLY A 181 -12.85 3.70 13.87
CA GLY A 181 -12.92 4.60 12.73
C GLY A 181 -12.98 3.89 11.38
N VAL A 182 -12.94 4.70 10.32
CA VAL A 182 -12.91 4.24 8.93
C VAL A 182 -11.57 4.59 8.30
N ALA A 183 -10.91 3.63 7.65
CA ALA A 183 -9.74 3.84 6.82
C ALA A 183 -10.10 3.61 5.35
N ARG A 184 -9.73 4.55 4.47
CA ARG A 184 -9.91 4.44 3.01
C ARG A 184 -8.56 4.44 2.34
N LEU A 185 -8.24 3.39 1.60
CA LEU A 185 -6.95 3.23 0.93
C LEU A 185 -7.17 3.00 -0.56
N ASP A 186 -6.49 3.78 -1.38
CA ASP A 186 -6.38 3.56 -2.82
C ASP A 186 -4.96 3.09 -3.13
N VAL A 187 -4.85 1.93 -3.76
CA VAL A 187 -3.57 1.31 -4.11
C VAL A 187 -3.46 1.20 -5.62
N LYS A 188 -2.33 1.69 -6.14
CA LYS A 188 -1.95 1.54 -7.54
C LYS A 188 -0.70 0.70 -7.66
N LEU A 189 -0.77 -0.40 -8.40
CA LEU A 189 0.37 -1.27 -8.64
C LEU A 189 1.16 -0.81 -9.86
N ALA A 190 2.49 -0.77 -9.72
CA ALA A 190 3.37 -0.46 -10.83
C ALA A 190 3.69 -1.72 -11.65
N SER A 191 3.41 -1.68 -12.95
CA SER A 191 3.66 -2.79 -13.86
C SER A 191 5.16 -2.93 -14.14
N LYS A 192 5.67 -4.16 -14.12
CA LYS A 192 7.04 -4.50 -14.54
C LYS A 192 7.28 -4.29 -16.03
N GLN A 193 6.23 -4.12 -16.84
CA GLN A 193 6.38 -3.84 -18.27
C GLN A 193 6.65 -2.36 -18.56
N THR A 194 6.26 -1.47 -17.65
CA THR A 194 6.32 -0.02 -17.84
C THR A 194 7.08 0.70 -16.73
N SER A 195 7.70 -0.04 -15.82
CA SER A 195 8.47 0.53 -14.71
C SER A 195 9.63 -0.40 -14.32
N GLY A 196 10.64 0.16 -13.66
CA GLY A 196 11.70 -0.56 -12.96
C GLY A 196 11.82 -0.06 -11.52
N VAL A 197 12.69 -0.71 -10.74
CA VAL A 197 13.03 -0.29 -9.37
C VAL A 197 14.48 0.16 -9.34
N LEU A 198 14.71 1.38 -8.87
CA LEU A 198 16.04 1.91 -8.60
C LEU A 198 16.29 1.95 -7.10
N VAL A 199 17.32 1.24 -6.65
CA VAL A 199 17.77 1.23 -5.26
C VAL A 199 19.01 2.12 -5.18
N VAL A 200 18.89 3.28 -4.54
CA VAL A 200 19.99 4.25 -4.41
C VAL A 200 20.59 4.16 -3.02
N LYS A 201 21.90 3.93 -2.97
CA LYS A 201 22.71 3.83 -1.75
C LYS A 201 23.85 4.83 -1.77
N SER A 202 24.40 5.13 -0.60
CA SER A 202 25.61 5.94 -0.47
C SER A 202 26.41 5.50 0.76
N ASN A 203 27.71 5.81 0.76
CA ASN A 203 28.56 5.68 1.95
C ASN A 203 28.21 6.69 3.05
N VAL A 204 27.42 7.73 2.73
CA VAL A 204 26.99 8.76 3.68
C VAL A 204 25.53 8.54 4.05
N ALA A 205 25.27 8.33 5.33
CA ALA A 205 23.91 8.18 5.85
C ALA A 205 23.11 9.49 5.77
N ASN A 206 21.79 9.37 5.59
CA ASN A 206 20.85 10.48 5.53
C ASN A 206 21.12 11.48 4.39
N ALA A 207 21.80 11.06 3.32
CA ALA A 207 21.89 11.86 2.10
C ALA A 207 20.54 11.86 1.38
N GLU A 208 20.04 13.06 1.05
CA GLU A 208 18.79 13.23 0.31
C GLU A 208 18.99 12.87 -1.16
N VAL A 209 18.04 12.14 -1.73
CA VAL A 209 18.05 11.65 -3.11
C VAL A 209 16.94 12.35 -3.90
N ALA A 210 17.30 12.94 -5.03
CA ALA A 210 16.37 13.35 -6.06
C ALA A 210 16.62 12.55 -7.35
N ILE A 211 15.53 12.11 -7.99
CA ILE A 211 15.53 11.40 -9.27
C ILE A 211 14.68 12.22 -10.23
N ASP A 212 15.27 12.63 -11.36
CA ASP A 212 14.66 13.52 -12.36
C ASP A 212 14.12 14.83 -11.77
N GLY A 213 14.84 15.36 -10.78
CA GLY A 213 14.47 16.57 -10.06
C GLY A 213 13.37 16.41 -9.00
N LYS A 214 12.80 15.20 -8.85
CA LYS A 214 11.82 14.88 -7.79
C LYS A 214 12.52 14.25 -6.60
N GLY A 215 12.27 14.75 -5.38
CA GLY A 215 12.79 14.15 -4.15
C GLY A 215 12.14 12.80 -3.82
N PHE A 216 12.96 11.82 -3.43
CA PHE A 216 12.53 10.47 -3.03
C PHE A 216 12.84 10.15 -1.54
N GLY A 217 13.47 11.07 -0.82
CA GLY A 217 13.82 10.89 0.59
C GLY A 217 15.31 10.67 0.77
N MET A 218 15.70 9.91 1.81
CA MET A 218 17.09 9.71 2.18
C MET A 218 17.57 8.30 1.84
N VAL A 219 18.86 8.14 1.52
CA VAL A 219 19.47 6.82 1.31
C VAL A 219 19.46 5.95 2.59
N PRO A 220 19.31 4.62 2.46
CA PRO A 220 18.95 3.90 1.24
C PRO A 220 17.49 4.13 0.86
N VAL A 221 17.23 4.32 -0.43
CA VAL A 221 15.87 4.54 -0.95
C VAL A 221 15.58 3.63 -2.13
N GLU A 222 14.35 3.10 -2.18
CA GLU A 222 13.83 2.38 -3.33
C GLU A 222 12.79 3.24 -4.06
N ALA A 223 13.02 3.49 -5.34
CA ALA A 223 12.15 4.28 -6.19
C ALA A 223 11.63 3.44 -7.36
N ILE A 224 10.31 3.45 -7.58
CA ILE A 224 9.72 2.89 -8.78
C ILE A 224 9.58 4.01 -9.82
N VAL A 225 10.27 3.87 -10.95
CA VAL A 225 10.31 4.86 -12.03
C VAL A 225 10.08 4.18 -13.38
N GLY A 226 9.77 4.96 -14.42
CA GLY A 226 9.66 4.43 -15.79
C GLY A 226 10.98 3.84 -16.29
N PRO A 227 11.00 3.07 -17.40
CA PRO A 227 12.26 2.70 -18.04
C PRO A 227 12.91 3.92 -18.72
N GLY A 228 14.24 3.95 -18.75
CA GLY A 228 15.01 5.00 -19.42
C GLY A 228 16.19 5.52 -18.62
N ASP A 229 16.70 6.67 -19.04
CA ASP A 229 17.77 7.39 -18.36
C ASP A 229 17.19 8.28 -17.25
N HIS A 230 17.70 8.13 -16.04
CA HIS A 230 17.31 8.90 -14.86
C HIS A 230 18.48 9.70 -14.31
N ALA A 231 18.25 10.99 -14.08
CA ALA A 231 19.23 11.87 -13.45
C ALA A 231 19.10 11.79 -11.93
N LEU A 232 20.17 11.39 -11.26
CA LEU A 232 20.27 11.25 -9.81
C LEU A 232 21.05 12.42 -9.21
N VAL A 233 20.52 13.01 -8.16
CA VAL A 233 21.20 14.03 -7.37
C VAL A 233 21.15 13.64 -5.90
N LEU A 234 22.34 13.51 -5.29
CA LEU A 234 22.47 13.28 -3.85
C LEU A 234 23.01 14.54 -3.18
N THR A 235 22.40 14.93 -2.06
CA THR A 235 22.83 16.09 -1.28
C THR A 235 22.89 15.78 0.21
N ARG A 236 23.88 16.35 0.89
CA ARG A 236 24.06 16.24 2.33
C ARG A 236 24.94 17.39 2.83
N ASP A 237 24.54 18.03 3.92
CA ASP A 237 25.34 19.08 4.55
C ASP A 237 26.77 18.62 4.84
N GLY A 238 27.75 19.43 4.44
CA GLY A 238 29.18 19.13 4.59
C GLY A 238 29.76 18.20 3.52
N TYR A 239 28.97 17.78 2.54
CA TYR A 239 29.39 16.96 1.40
C TYR A 239 29.05 17.64 0.08
N GLY A 240 29.91 17.46 -0.92
CA GLY A 240 29.64 17.99 -2.25
C GLY A 240 28.42 17.29 -2.85
N ALA A 241 27.51 18.04 -3.48
CA ALA A 241 26.39 17.44 -4.20
C ALA A 241 26.90 16.54 -5.34
N VAL A 242 26.44 15.29 -5.39
CA VAL A 242 26.84 14.32 -6.41
C VAL A 242 25.72 14.19 -7.43
N LYS A 243 26.07 14.35 -8.71
CA LYS A 243 25.16 14.13 -9.84
C LYS A 243 25.64 12.93 -10.64
N THR A 244 24.75 12.00 -10.91
CA THR A 244 25.04 10.82 -11.74
C THR A 244 23.80 10.41 -12.52
N ASN A 245 23.94 9.51 -13.49
CA ASN A 245 22.83 9.00 -14.27
C ASN A 245 22.70 7.48 -14.09
N ALA A 246 21.47 7.01 -14.19
CA ALA A 246 21.11 5.59 -14.12
C ALA A 246 20.25 5.22 -15.32
N VAL A 247 20.69 4.24 -16.11
CA VAL A 247 19.83 3.62 -17.11
C VAL A 247 19.05 2.50 -16.44
N LEU A 248 17.75 2.44 -16.64
CA LEU A 248 16.88 1.42 -16.06
C LEU A 248 16.02 0.77 -17.15
N ALA A 249 16.10 -0.55 -17.29
CA ALA A 249 15.21 -1.30 -18.17
C ALA A 249 13.86 -1.60 -17.50
N ALA A 250 12.82 -1.85 -18.31
CA ALA A 250 11.52 -2.26 -17.80
C ALA A 250 11.64 -3.57 -17.01
N GLY A 251 11.08 -3.58 -15.81
CA GLY A 251 11.08 -4.73 -14.90
C GLY A 251 12.41 -4.93 -14.17
N GLU A 252 13.45 -4.16 -14.52
CA GLU A 252 14.76 -4.23 -13.87
C GLU A 252 14.67 -3.71 -12.44
N ARG A 253 15.35 -4.40 -11.53
CA ARG A 253 15.72 -3.85 -10.22
C ARG A 253 17.21 -3.56 -10.27
N ARG A 254 17.59 -2.28 -10.33
CA ARG A 254 18.98 -1.84 -10.38
C ARG A 254 19.38 -1.19 -9.06
N GLU A 255 20.50 -1.61 -8.53
CA GLU A 255 21.13 -0.99 -7.36
C GLU A 255 22.30 -0.12 -7.82
N ILE A 256 22.40 1.09 -7.25
CA ILE A 256 23.49 2.03 -7.53
C ILE A 256 24.03 2.58 -6.22
N ASP A 257 25.32 2.35 -6.02
CA ASP A 257 26.09 2.99 -4.96
C ASP A 257 26.66 4.32 -5.47
N VAL A 258 26.26 5.42 -4.83
CA VAL A 258 26.69 6.77 -5.17
C VAL A 258 27.55 7.30 -4.02
N PRO A 259 28.89 7.18 -4.09
CA PRO A 259 29.76 7.69 -3.04
C PRO A 259 29.76 9.21 -3.01
N MET A 260 29.77 9.80 -1.81
CA MET A 260 29.92 11.23 -1.57
C MET A 260 31.22 11.54 -0.83
N GLU A 261 31.86 12.64 -1.20
CA GLU A 261 33.07 13.15 -0.56
C GLU A 261 32.76 14.42 0.26
N PRO A 262 33.37 14.59 1.45
CA PRO A 262 33.25 15.82 2.21
C PRO A 262 33.66 17.03 1.36
N GLU A 263 32.94 18.15 1.49
CA GLU A 263 33.40 19.39 0.86
C GLU A 263 34.75 19.76 1.45
N LYS A 264 35.76 19.92 0.57
CA LYS A 264 37.05 20.46 0.98
C LYS A 264 36.82 21.92 1.38
N GLY A 265 36.62 22.14 2.67
CA GLY A 265 36.47 23.48 3.23
C GLY A 265 37.65 24.36 2.79
N VAL A 266 37.34 25.59 2.40
CA VAL A 266 38.32 26.63 2.01
C VAL A 266 39.42 26.79 3.08
N PHE A 267 39.15 26.39 4.32
CA PHE A 267 40.06 26.40 5.47
C PHE A 267 41.20 25.37 5.45
N GLY A 268 41.25 24.45 4.47
CA GLY A 268 42.41 23.56 4.26
C GLY A 268 43.61 24.23 3.57
N ARG A 269 43.51 25.52 3.24
CA ARG A 269 44.56 26.32 2.60
C ARG A 269 45.18 27.30 3.60
N TRP A 270 46.31 26.91 4.20
CA TRP A 270 47.14 27.66 5.16
C TRP A 270 47.58 29.08 4.72
N TRP A 271 47.48 29.43 3.44
CA TRP A 271 47.85 30.76 2.90
C TRP A 271 46.74 31.83 3.02
N PHE A 272 45.56 31.51 3.56
CA PHE A 272 44.46 32.49 3.71
C PHE A 272 44.76 33.61 4.75
N TRP A 273 45.84 33.47 5.56
CA TRP A 273 46.24 34.50 6.55
C TRP A 273 47.31 35.50 6.09
N THR A 274 47.84 35.45 4.86
CA THR A 274 48.78 36.48 4.36
C THR A 274 48.10 37.77 3.84
N GLY A 275 46.77 37.80 3.75
CA GLY A 275 46.04 38.91 3.10
C GLY A 275 45.42 39.99 4.01
N VAL A 276 45.37 39.80 5.33
CA VAL A 276 44.71 40.75 6.27
C VAL A 276 45.67 41.34 7.31
N GLY A 277 46.93 40.88 7.34
CA GLY A 277 47.90 41.24 8.39
C GLY A 277 48.91 42.35 8.06
N LEU A 278 48.78 43.11 6.97
CA LEU A 278 49.75 44.16 6.65
C LEU A 278 49.11 45.44 6.08
N ALA A 279 48.15 46.00 6.81
CA ALA A 279 47.59 47.31 6.49
C ALA A 279 47.45 48.23 7.71
N VAL A 280 48.37 48.21 8.68
CA VAL A 280 48.66 49.38 9.55
C VAL A 280 50.11 49.32 10.07
N ALA A 281 51.02 50.01 9.38
CA ALA A 281 52.29 50.61 9.86
C ALA A 281 53.12 50.90 8.59
N GLY A 282 52.98 52.02 7.90
CA GLY A 282 53.33 53.33 8.43
C GLY A 282 54.76 53.70 8.02
N GLY A 283 54.96 54.06 6.75
CA GLY A 283 55.93 55.09 6.33
C GLY A 283 57.36 54.69 5.90
N VAL A 284 57.74 55.18 4.70
CA VAL A 284 59.10 55.50 4.19
C VAL A 284 59.93 54.29 3.72
N ALA A 285 60.45 54.12 2.49
CA ALA A 285 60.75 55.00 1.35
C ALA A 285 60.79 54.23 -0.02
N LEU A 286 60.32 54.91 -1.08
CA LEU A 286 60.94 55.15 -2.42
C LEU A 286 62.19 54.28 -2.77
N VAL A 287 62.31 53.55 -3.90
CA VAL A 287 62.49 54.01 -5.31
C VAL A 287 62.71 52.77 -6.23
N VAL A 288 61.95 52.72 -7.34
CA VAL A 288 62.30 52.29 -8.73
C VAL A 288 62.77 50.85 -8.99
N ALA A 289 62.02 50.09 -9.80
CA ALA A 289 62.27 49.97 -11.26
C ALA A 289 61.32 48.98 -11.97
N LEU A 290 60.66 49.50 -13.01
CA LEU A 290 60.25 48.86 -14.27
C LEU A 290 59.08 47.85 -14.20
N ASN A 291 57.88 48.25 -14.64
CA ASN A 291 57.40 48.26 -16.05
C ASN A 291 57.29 46.83 -16.62
N VAL A 292 56.21 46.38 -17.25
CA VAL A 292 55.00 47.01 -17.80
C VAL A 292 54.02 45.87 -18.12
N GLU A 293 52.72 46.12 -17.97
CA GLU A 293 51.63 45.28 -18.43
C GLU A 293 51.77 44.89 -19.91
N LYS A 294 51.39 43.64 -20.25
CA LYS A 294 51.00 43.32 -21.62
C LYS A 294 49.48 43.42 -21.72
N ASP A 295 49.05 44.49 -22.40
CA ASP A 295 47.70 44.65 -22.91
C ASP A 295 47.33 43.56 -23.96
N PRO A 296 46.02 43.28 -24.13
CA PRO A 296 45.52 42.23 -25.03
C PRO A 296 45.87 42.46 -26.51
N GLN A 297 46.13 41.36 -27.22
CA GLN A 297 46.37 41.32 -28.66
C GLN A 297 45.16 41.87 -29.45
N PRO A 298 45.34 42.88 -30.32
CA PRO A 298 44.30 43.35 -31.23
C PRO A 298 44.11 42.37 -32.40
N GLY A 299 42.86 42.05 -32.71
CA GLY A 299 42.47 41.26 -33.88
C GLY A 299 42.83 41.95 -35.21
N THR A 300 43.18 41.15 -36.21
CA THR A 300 43.69 41.58 -37.53
C THR A 300 42.60 41.75 -38.59
N VAL A 301 41.51 42.46 -38.26
CA VAL A 301 40.50 42.85 -39.26
C VAL A 301 40.58 44.36 -39.51
N PRO A 302 41.16 44.83 -40.64
CA PRO A 302 41.18 46.24 -40.98
C PRO A 302 39.78 46.73 -41.39
N PRO A 303 39.28 47.85 -40.84
CA PRO A 303 38.11 48.52 -41.38
C PRO A 303 38.52 49.34 -42.61
N GLY A 304 38.15 48.86 -43.79
CA GLY A 304 38.40 49.51 -45.08
C GLY A 304 37.27 49.21 -46.06
N VAL A 305 36.64 50.28 -46.54
CA VAL A 305 35.47 50.34 -47.42
C VAL A 305 35.64 49.49 -48.68
N VAL A 306 34.73 48.54 -48.93
CA VAL A 306 34.50 48.00 -50.29
C VAL A 306 33.46 48.89 -50.97
N GLN A 307 33.94 49.81 -51.80
CA GLN A 307 33.14 50.50 -52.80
C GLN A 307 33.15 49.68 -54.11
N GLY A 308 31.99 49.56 -54.74
CA GLY A 308 31.88 49.51 -56.20
C GLY A 308 31.49 48.18 -56.84
N GLY A 309 30.22 47.77 -56.71
CA GLY A 309 29.56 46.89 -57.69
C GLY A 309 28.57 47.69 -58.52
N LEU A 310 29.03 48.32 -59.61
CA LEU A 310 28.16 48.92 -60.61
C LEU A 310 27.60 47.84 -61.55
N THR A 311 26.36 48.07 -61.94
CA THR A 311 25.43 47.25 -62.72
C THR A 311 25.74 47.13 -64.21
N ALA A 312 25.57 45.89 -64.73
CA ALA A 312 24.88 45.49 -65.99
C ALA A 312 25.49 45.89 -67.37
N PRO A 313 25.10 45.27 -68.52
CA PRO A 313 24.01 44.30 -68.77
C PRO A 313 24.41 43.05 -69.59
N GLY A 314 23.46 42.12 -69.79
CA GLY A 314 23.62 40.95 -70.64
C GLY A 314 23.52 41.23 -72.15
N PHE A 315 24.00 40.28 -72.97
CA PHE A 315 23.29 39.68 -74.12
C PHE A 315 24.13 38.53 -74.72
N ARG A 316 23.43 37.69 -75.49
CA ARG A 316 23.72 36.37 -76.06
C ARG A 316 24.90 36.29 -77.03
N PHE A 317 25.48 35.08 -77.16
CA PHE A 317 25.51 34.31 -78.42
C PHE A 317 25.24 32.83 -78.10
#